data_AF-A0AAV0XRQ4-F1
#
_entry.id   AF-A0AAV0XRQ4-F1
#
_cell.length_a   1.000
_cell.length_b   1.000
_cell.length_c   1.000
_cell.angle_alpha   90.00
_cell.angle_beta   90.00
_cell.angle_gamma   90.00
#
_symmetry.space_group_name_H-M   'P 1'
#
loop_
_entity.id
_entity.type
_entity.pdbx_description
1 polymer ?
#
loop_
_entity_poly.entity_id
_entity_poly.type
_entity_poly.pdbx_seq_one_letter_code
_entity_poly.pdbx_strand_id
1 'polypeptide(L)'
;MDEPNISMRQIRKQISELLSIGKRSIHTIIKAYNETKTVPVAKTTRKKKSFRDLFDDFSKNAVRRHVHSIWFRREIPTIDKIHQAVSADDSLPTVSRTILFHLLKD
;
A
#
# COMPACT_ATOMS: atom_id res chain seq x y z
N MET A 1 10.40 42.73 19.75
CA MET A 1 10.67 42.86 21.20
C MET A 1 10.87 41.44 21.72
N ASP A 2 12.11 40.96 21.62
CA ASP A 2 12.48 39.61 22.01
C ASP A 2 12.67 39.56 23.52
N GLU A 3 11.68 39.01 24.22
CA GLU A 3 11.80 38.72 25.66
C GLU A 3 12.65 37.46 25.84
N PRO A 4 13.83 37.53 26.49
CA PRO A 4 14.77 36.41 26.55
C PRO A 4 14.36 35.30 27.54
N ASN A 5 13.16 35.40 28.15
CA ASN A 5 12.67 34.44 29.15
C ASN A 5 11.27 33.92 28.82
N ILE A 6 10.96 33.77 27.52
CA ILE A 6 9.69 33.15 27.11
C ILE A 6 9.79 31.64 27.39
N SER A 7 8.84 31.14 28.18
CA SER A 7 8.76 29.70 28.46
C SER A 7 8.49 28.92 27.17
N MET A 8 9.11 27.75 27.03
CA MET A 8 8.86 26.83 25.90
C MET A 8 7.36 26.53 25.70
N ARG A 9 6.54 26.64 26.75
CA ARG A 9 5.08 26.49 26.69
C ARG A 9 4.39 27.66 25.95
N GLN A 10 4.89 28.88 26.12
CA GLN A 10 4.40 30.08 25.42
C GLN A 10 4.85 30.05 23.95
N ILE A 11 6.09 29.66 23.67
CA ILE A 11 6.60 29.47 22.31
C ILE A 11 5.72 28.49 21.54
N ARG A 12 5.41 27.32 22.13
CA ARG A 12 4.50 26.34 21.51
C ARG A 12 3.09 26.87 21.32
N LYS A 13 2.61 27.77 22.17
CA LYS A 13 1.28 28.40 22.04
C LYS A 13 1.27 29.35 20.85
N GLN A 14 2.28 30.21 20.71
CA GLN A 14 2.42 31.11 19.57
C GLN A 14 2.54 30.34 18.25
N ILE A 15 3.36 29.29 18.19
CA ILE A 15 3.48 28.43 16.99
C ILE A 15 2.14 27.76 16.66
N SER A 16 1.39 27.32 17.69
CA SER A 16 0.08 26.70 17.51
C SER A 16 -0.94 27.67 16.92
N GLU A 17 -0.94 28.93 17.37
CA GLU A 17 -1.82 29.99 16.86
C GLU A 17 -1.42 30.41 15.44
N LEU A 18 -0.12 30.54 15.16
CA LEU A 18 0.38 30.94 13.83
C LEU A 18 0.15 29.87 12.77
N LEU A 19 0.44 28.60 13.07
CA LEU A 19 0.38 27.50 12.09
C LEU A 19 -0.92 26.69 12.16
N SER A 20 -1.79 26.97 13.15
CA SER A 20 -3.00 26.18 13.41
C SER A 20 -2.72 24.68 13.62
N ILE A 21 -1.55 24.35 14.17
CA ILE A 21 -1.13 22.99 14.49
C ILE A 21 -1.35 22.73 15.98
N GLY A 22 -1.79 21.53 16.35
CA GLY A 22 -1.95 21.14 17.75
C GLY A 22 -0.65 21.21 18.55
N LYS A 23 -0.71 21.79 19.76
CA LYS A 23 0.43 21.92 20.70
C LYS A 23 1.17 20.60 20.96
N ARG A 24 0.45 19.47 20.98
CA ARG A 24 1.03 18.12 21.14
C ARG A 24 1.93 17.77 19.97
N SER A 25 1.49 17.99 18.73
CA SER A 25 2.28 17.72 17.52
C SER A 25 3.56 18.55 17.51
N ILE A 26 3.47 19.84 17.85
CA ILE A 26 4.64 20.73 17.95
C ILE A 26 5.63 20.19 19.01
N HIS A 27 5.15 19.75 20.17
CA HIS A 27 6.01 19.15 21.19
C HIS A 27 6.72 17.89 20.67
N THR A 28 5.99 16.98 20.02
CA THR A 28 6.55 15.74 19.47
C THR A 28 7.59 16.03 18.39
N ILE A 29 7.34 17.02 17.53
CA ILE A 29 8.26 17.45 16.47
C ILE A 29 9.54 18.03 17.08
N ILE A 30 9.43 18.96 18.05
CA ILE A 30 10.59 19.55 18.74
C ILE A 30 11.39 18.49 19.47
N LYS A 31 10.72 17.56 20.18
CA LYS A 31 11.36 16.48 20.90
C LYS A 31 12.14 15.57 19.94
N ALA A 32 11.49 15.09 18.88
CA ALA A 32 12.13 14.26 17.87
C ALA A 32 13.31 14.97 17.22
N TYR A 33 13.16 16.25 16.86
CA TYR A 33 14.23 17.04 16.27
C TYR A 33 15.42 17.22 17.23
N ASN A 34 15.19 17.42 18.53
CA ASN A 34 16.27 17.54 19.49
C ASN A 34 17.07 16.24 19.66
N GLU A 35 16.40 15.09 19.57
CA GLU A 35 17.00 13.76 19.68
C GLU A 35 17.73 13.34 18.41
N THR A 36 17.10 13.48 17.23
CA THR A 36 17.61 12.91 15.96
C THR A 36 18.17 13.95 15.00
N LYS A 37 18.10 15.25 15.33
CA LYS A 37 18.43 16.40 14.45
C LYS A 37 17.72 16.37 13.09
N THR A 38 16.64 15.60 12.99
CA THR A 38 15.88 15.37 11.76
C THR A 38 14.40 15.49 12.07
N VAL A 39 13.63 16.13 11.18
CA VAL A 39 12.18 16.24 11.35
C VAL A 39 11.54 14.91 10.97
N PRO A 40 10.77 14.27 11.87
CA PRO A 40 10.15 12.98 11.56
C PRO A 40 9.15 13.16 10.42
N VAL A 41 9.41 12.49 9.30
CA VAL A 41 8.44 12.35 8.21
C VAL A 41 7.29 11.48 8.72
N ALA A 42 6.05 11.87 8.40
CA ALA A 42 4.89 11.05 8.69
C ALA A 42 5.14 9.63 8.17
N LYS A 43 4.92 8.60 9.01
CA LYS A 43 5.04 7.21 8.57
C LYS A 43 4.01 6.98 7.47
N THR A 44 4.43 7.08 6.21
CA THR A 44 3.57 6.78 5.07
C THR A 44 3.12 5.34 5.24
N THR A 45 1.82 5.14 5.49
CA THR A 45 1.25 3.80 5.56
C THR A 45 1.63 3.09 4.27
N ARG A 46 2.25 1.90 4.42
CA ARG A 46 2.73 1.10 3.29
C ARG A 46 1.60 1.02 2.25
N LYS A 47 1.85 1.52 1.03
CA LYS A 47 0.88 1.38 -0.07
C LYS A 47 0.55 -0.11 -0.17
N LYS A 48 -0.70 -0.48 0.06
CA LYS A 48 -1.15 -1.86 -0.12
C LYS A 48 -0.92 -2.21 -1.59
N LYS A 49 -0.11 -3.24 -1.85
CA LYS A 49 0.08 -3.74 -3.22
C LYS A 49 -1.28 -4.17 -3.77
N SER A 50 -1.66 -3.65 -4.92
CA SER A 50 -2.88 -4.09 -5.60
C SER A 50 -2.65 -5.44 -6.25
N PHE A 51 -3.71 -6.17 -6.57
CA PHE A 51 -3.60 -7.39 -7.38
C PHE A 51 -2.97 -7.09 -8.76
N ARG A 52 -3.13 -5.87 -9.26
CA ARG A 52 -2.50 -5.38 -10.49
C ARG A 52 -0.98 -5.27 -10.38
N ASP A 53 -0.45 -5.02 -9.18
CA ASP A 53 1.00 -4.99 -8.94
C ASP A 53 1.58 -6.40 -8.77
N LEU A 54 0.73 -7.38 -8.47
CA LEU A 54 1.15 -8.77 -8.29
C LEU A 54 1.24 -9.51 -9.64
N PHE A 55 0.41 -9.14 -10.61
CA PHE A 55 0.37 -9.75 -11.93
C PHE A 55 0.92 -8.81 -12.99
N ASP A 56 2.12 -9.15 -13.46
CA ASP A 56 2.65 -8.58 -14.68
C ASP A 56 1.87 -9.07 -15.91
N ASP A 57 1.99 -8.37 -17.03
CA ASP A 57 1.27 -8.68 -18.26
C ASP A 57 1.62 -10.08 -18.80
N PHE A 58 2.85 -10.54 -18.57
CA PHE A 58 3.24 -11.92 -18.85
C PHE A 58 2.39 -12.94 -18.08
N SER A 59 2.21 -12.70 -16.78
CA SER A 59 1.43 -13.58 -15.90
C SER A 59 -0.05 -13.59 -16.30
N LYS A 60 -0.60 -12.44 -16.69
CA LYS A 60 -1.99 -12.35 -17.20
C LYS A 60 -2.16 -13.17 -18.49
N ASN A 61 -1.19 -13.11 -19.40
CA ASN A 61 -1.25 -13.85 -20.65
C ASN A 61 -1.16 -15.37 -20.44
N ALA A 62 -0.37 -15.82 -19.47
CA ALA A 62 -0.34 -17.22 -19.08
C ALA A 62 -1.69 -17.71 -18.53
N VAL A 63 -2.34 -16.93 -17.65
CA VAL A 63 -3.69 -17.25 -17.16
C VAL A 63 -4.70 -17.33 -18.31
N ARG A 64 -4.68 -16.38 -19.26
CA ARG A 64 -5.55 -16.44 -20.46
C ARG A 64 -5.30 -17.69 -21.31
N ARG A 65 -4.05 -18.11 -21.44
CA ARG A 65 -3.70 -19.36 -22.14
C ARG A 65 -4.32 -20.58 -21.46
N HIS A 66 -4.30 -20.65 -20.14
CA HIS A 66 -4.97 -21.72 -19.38
C HIS A 66 -6.49 -21.70 -19.59
N VAL A 67 -7.12 -20.52 -19.55
CA VAL A 67 -8.55 -20.36 -19.88
C VAL A 67 -8.86 -20.90 -21.29
N HIS A 68 -8.07 -20.50 -22.29
CA HIS A 68 -8.25 -20.96 -23.67
C HIS A 68 -8.00 -22.46 -23.82
N SER A 69 -7.04 -23.03 -23.09
CA SER A 69 -6.78 -24.47 -23.11
C SER A 69 -7.99 -25.26 -22.62
N ILE A 70 -8.62 -24.81 -21.52
CA ILE A 70 -9.84 -25.44 -20.98
C ILE A 70 -10.99 -25.32 -21.99
N TRP A 71 -11.18 -24.15 -22.58
CA TRP A 71 -12.20 -23.93 -23.61
C TRP A 71 -11.98 -24.83 -24.83
N PHE A 72 -10.73 -24.99 -25.28
CA PHE A 72 -10.39 -25.81 -26.44
C PHE A 72 -10.65 -27.31 -26.19
N ARG A 73 -10.57 -27.75 -24.93
CA ARG A 73 -10.99 -29.10 -24.49
C ARG A 73 -12.52 -29.27 -24.44
N ARG A 74 -13.29 -28.28 -24.89
CA ARG A 74 -14.76 -28.22 -24.86
C ARG A 74 -15.35 -28.28 -23.46
N GLU A 75 -14.58 -27.85 -22.46
CA GLU A 75 -15.06 -27.71 -21.09
C GLU A 75 -15.38 -26.25 -20.78
N ILE A 76 -16.38 -26.04 -19.92
CA ILE A 76 -16.69 -24.69 -19.42
C ILE A 76 -15.56 -24.26 -18.47
N PRO A 77 -14.87 -23.13 -18.75
CA PRO A 77 -13.79 -22.63 -17.91
C PRO A 77 -14.36 -21.95 -16.67
N THR A 78 -14.68 -22.75 -15.66
CA THR A 78 -15.09 -22.27 -14.33
C THR A 78 -13.87 -21.74 -13.57
N ILE A 79 -14.08 -20.78 -12.68
CA ILE A 79 -13.03 -20.18 -11.83
C ILE A 79 -12.21 -21.26 -11.11
N ASP A 80 -12.84 -22.33 -10.63
CA ASP A 80 -12.22 -23.45 -9.92
C ASP A 80 -11.24 -24.21 -10.81
N LYS A 81 -11.66 -24.51 -12.04
CA LYS A 81 -10.83 -25.21 -13.02
C LYS A 81 -9.64 -24.37 -13.44
N ILE A 82 -9.87 -23.07 -13.65
CA ILE A 82 -8.80 -22.12 -13.98
C ILE A 82 -7.84 -22.00 -12.79
N HIS A 83 -8.36 -21.90 -11.56
CA HIS A 83 -7.56 -21.81 -10.33
C HIS A 83 -6.69 -23.06 -10.13
N GLN A 84 -7.25 -24.24 -10.37
CA GLN A 84 -6.52 -25.50 -10.31
C GLN A 84 -5.42 -25.56 -11.39
N ALA A 85 -5.73 -25.19 -12.64
CA ALA A 85 -4.74 -25.19 -13.73
C ALA A 85 -3.61 -24.19 -13.49
N VAL A 86 -3.93 -22.99 -12.98
CA VAL A 86 -2.95 -21.94 -12.64
C VAL A 86 -2.12 -22.33 -11.41
N SER A 87 -2.72 -22.99 -10.42
CA SER A 87 -2.00 -23.42 -9.21
C SER A 87 -1.08 -24.62 -9.47
N ALA A 88 -1.34 -25.39 -10.53
CA ALA A 88 -0.48 -26.49 -10.97
C ALA A 88 0.71 -26.03 -11.84
N ASP A 89 0.75 -24.75 -12.23
CA ASP A 89 1.80 -24.18 -13.05
C ASP A 89 2.84 -23.47 -12.16
N ASP A 90 3.99 -24.11 -11.96
CA ASP A 90 5.09 -23.59 -11.13
C ASP A 90 5.70 -22.27 -11.67
N SER A 91 5.40 -21.90 -12.92
CA SER A 91 5.88 -20.65 -13.52
C SER A 91 5.10 -19.41 -13.10
N LEU A 92 3.97 -19.57 -12.41
CA LEU A 92 3.07 -18.48 -12.03
C LEU A 92 3.13 -18.18 -10.52
N PRO A 93 2.93 -16.91 -10.13
CA PRO A 93 2.85 -16.55 -8.72
C PRO A 93 1.62 -17.21 -8.09
N THR A 94 1.70 -17.57 -6.81
CA THR A 94 0.57 -18.15 -6.08
C THR A 94 -0.63 -17.22 -6.09
N VAL A 95 -1.77 -17.71 -6.59
CA VAL A 95 -2.99 -16.92 -6.78
C VAL A 95 -4.09 -17.39 -5.85
N SER A 96 -4.75 -16.45 -5.15
CA SER A 96 -6.00 -16.77 -4.46
C SER A 96 -7.18 -16.74 -5.44
N ARG A 97 -8.17 -17.61 -5.23
CA ARG A 97 -9.39 -17.67 -6.03
C ARG A 97 -10.05 -16.29 -6.23
N THR A 98 -10.10 -15.49 -5.18
CA THR A 98 -10.68 -14.14 -5.21
C THR A 98 -9.87 -13.21 -6.12
N ILE A 99 -8.55 -13.24 -6.05
CA ILE A 99 -7.69 -12.42 -6.92
C ILE A 99 -7.85 -12.86 -8.39
N LEU A 100 -7.90 -14.17 -8.65
CA LEU A 100 -8.12 -14.71 -9.99
C LEU A 100 -9.44 -14.22 -10.60
N PHE A 101 -10.52 -14.20 -9.80
CA PHE A 101 -11.80 -13.67 -10.26
C PHE A 101 -11.73 -12.19 -10.66
N HIS A 102 -11.05 -11.37 -9.85
CA HIS A 102 -10.85 -9.95 -10.19
C HIS A 102 -9.99 -9.78 -11.44
N LEU A 103 -8.96 -10.63 -11.62
CA LEU A 103 -8.07 -10.61 -12.77
C LEU A 103 -8.78 -10.99 -14.09
N LEU A 104 -9.79 -11.87 -14.03
CA LEU A 104 -10.60 -12.24 -15.20
C LEU A 104 -11.69 -11.21 -15.54
N LYS A 105 -12.04 -10.34 -14.59
CA LYS A 105 -13.04 -9.28 -14.75
C LYS A 105 -12.44 -7.98 -15.30
N ASP A 106 -11.13 -7.80 -15.14
CA ASP A 106 -10.34 -6.71 -15.71
C ASP A 106 -10.12 -6.92 -17.22
#